data_AF-A0A9P9I9D5-F1
#
_entry.id   AF-A0A9P9I9D5-F1
#
_cell.length_a   1.000
_cell.length_b   1.000
_cell.length_c   1.000
_cell.angle_alpha   90.00
_cell.angle_beta   90.00
_cell.angle_gamma   90.00
#
_symmetry.space_group_name_H-M   'P 1'
#
loop_
_entity.id
_entity.type
_entity.pdbx_description
1 polymer ?
#
loop_
_entity_poly.entity_id
_entity_poly.type
_entity_poly.pdbx_seq_one_letter_code
_entity_poly.pdbx_strand_id
1 'polypeptide(L)'
;MLPTYDRILIAFGTAINRFAIAVENLIVLTKSMDLEKGENGKHYHFKQGEPLLFQPKGMLGNGRFGQVDKVLSTIGLKEHARKRVSRIEAFRDLGKEHMKQFVAGIQLLKRLKHHNVVGFV
;
A
#
# COMPACT_ATOMS: atom_id res chain seq x y z
N MET A 1 24.06 15.77 42.22
CA MET A 1 24.35 16.53 40.98
C MET A 1 25.25 15.65 40.13
N LEU A 2 24.73 14.96 39.10
CA LEU A 2 25.57 14.07 38.28
C LEU A 2 26.54 14.91 37.44
N PRO A 3 27.83 14.52 37.34
CA PRO A 3 28.85 15.30 36.64
C PRO A 3 28.50 15.41 35.15
N THR A 4 28.89 16.53 34.53
CA THR A 4 28.57 16.92 33.15
C THR A 4 28.95 15.87 32.10
N TYR A 5 29.96 15.04 32.36
CA TYR A 5 30.38 13.95 31.50
C TYR A 5 29.34 12.81 31.39
N ASP A 6 28.67 12.45 32.49
CA ASP A 6 27.61 11.41 32.47
C ASP A 6 26.40 11.85 31.64
N ARG A 7 26.07 13.15 31.67
CA ARG A 7 24.95 13.70 30.90
C ARG A 7 25.20 13.65 29.39
N ILE A 8 26.44 13.88 28.96
CA ILE A 8 26.84 13.79 27.54
C ILE A 8 26.81 12.34 27.08
N LEU A 9 27.31 11.41 27.90
CA LEU A 9 27.32 9.98 27.58
C LEU A 9 25.88 9.40 27.47
N ILE A 10 24.99 9.80 28.38
CA ILE A 10 23.56 9.43 28.34
C ILE A 10 22.85 10.05 27.13
N ALA A 11 23.13 11.31 26.80
CA ALA A 11 22.56 11.97 25.62
C ALA A 11 23.02 11.30 24.31
N PHE A 12 24.30 10.92 24.20
CA PHE A 12 24.81 10.16 23.06
C PHE A 12 24.20 8.76 22.98
N GLY A 13 24.13 8.02 24.09
CA GLY A 13 23.52 6.69 24.11
C GLY A 13 22.03 6.70 23.75
N THR A 14 21.28 7.71 24.20
CA THR A 14 19.87 7.88 23.84
C THR A 14 19.68 8.30 22.38
N ALA A 15 20.56 9.15 21.84
CA ALA A 15 20.54 9.51 20.42
C ALA A 15 20.83 8.31 19.50
N ILE A 16 21.82 7.48 19.86
CA ILE A 16 22.16 6.25 19.12
C ILE A 16 20.98 5.27 19.13
N ASN A 17 20.34 5.04 20.30
CA ASN A 17 19.16 4.18 20.39
C ASN A 17 17.98 4.71 19.58
N ARG A 18 17.73 6.03 19.60
CA ARG A 18 16.68 6.64 18.77
C ARG A 18 16.94 6.46 17.28
N PHE A 19 18.21 6.59 16.85
CA PHE A 19 18.60 6.37 15.47
C PHE A 19 18.43 4.91 15.05
N ALA A 20 18.86 3.95 15.89
CA ALA A 20 18.69 2.53 15.62
C ALA A 20 17.20 2.15 15.48
N ILE A 21 16.34 2.61 16.40
CA ILE A 21 14.90 2.41 16.33
C ILE A 21 14.30 3.03 15.06
N ALA A 22 14.75 4.22 14.67
CA ALA A 22 14.28 4.87 13.44
C ALA A 22 14.65 4.07 12.18
N VAL A 23 15.86 3.51 12.13
CA VAL A 23 16.32 2.66 11.01
C VAL A 23 15.57 1.33 10.98
N GLU A 24 15.38 0.67 12.12
CA GLU A 24 14.59 -0.57 12.20
C GLU A 24 13.14 -0.34 11.76
N ASN A 25 12.51 0.73 12.26
CA ASN A 25 11.16 1.11 11.84
C ASN A 25 11.11 1.38 10.33
N LEU A 26 12.11 2.05 9.76
CA LEU A 26 12.18 2.32 8.32
C LEU A 26 12.27 1.02 7.50
N ILE A 27 13.08 0.05 7.94
CA ILE A 27 13.23 -1.26 7.29
C ILE A 27 11.95 -2.09 7.39
N VAL A 28 11.31 -2.08 8.56
CA VAL A 28 10.00 -2.71 8.74
C VAL A 28 9.02 -2.06 7.78
N LEU A 29 8.79 -0.74 7.87
CA LEU A 29 7.88 0.02 6.99
C LEU A 29 8.12 -0.25 5.49
N THR A 30 9.36 -0.32 5.02
CA THR A 30 9.65 -0.63 3.61
C THR A 30 9.25 -2.04 3.22
N LYS A 31 9.57 -3.05 4.04
CA LYS A 31 9.10 -4.44 3.82
C LYS A 31 7.59 -4.54 3.89
N SER A 32 6.95 -3.79 4.80
CA SER A 32 5.51 -3.76 4.91
C SER A 32 4.83 -3.07 3.72
N MET A 33 5.45 -2.02 3.17
CA MET A 33 4.98 -1.35 1.94
C MET A 33 5.06 -2.25 0.71
N ASP A 34 6.00 -3.20 0.67
CA ASP A 34 6.03 -4.24 -0.36
C ASP A 34 4.86 -5.22 -0.22
N LEU A 35 4.33 -5.44 0.99
CA LEU A 35 3.10 -6.22 1.20
C LEU A 35 1.85 -5.49 0.69
N GLU A 36 1.81 -4.14 0.75
CA GLU A 36 0.71 -3.35 0.19
C GLU A 36 0.65 -3.43 -1.34
N LYS A 37 1.81 -3.50 -1.99
CA LYS A 37 1.96 -3.55 -3.46
C LYS A 37 2.03 -4.97 -4.03
N GLY A 38 2.11 -5.96 -3.14
CA GLY A 38 2.51 -7.34 -3.44
C GLY A 38 4.02 -7.46 -3.68
N GLU A 39 4.56 -8.66 -3.46
CA GLU A 39 6.00 -8.93 -3.61
C GLU A 39 6.52 -8.45 -4.99
N ASN A 40 7.49 -7.53 -5.00
CA ASN A 40 8.01 -6.86 -6.20
C ASN A 40 6.96 -6.09 -7.04
N GLY A 41 5.89 -5.58 -6.41
CA GLY A 41 4.80 -4.88 -7.11
C GLY A 41 3.94 -5.80 -7.98
N LYS A 42 4.02 -7.12 -7.78
CA LYS A 42 3.19 -8.10 -8.49
C LYS A 42 1.77 -8.11 -7.92
N HIS A 43 0.81 -8.48 -8.76
CA HIS A 43 -0.57 -8.65 -8.30
C HIS A 43 -0.64 -9.70 -7.20
N TYR A 44 -1.16 -9.32 -6.02
CA TYR A 44 -1.40 -10.25 -4.94
C TYR A 44 -2.82 -10.82 -5.02
N HIS A 45 -2.93 -12.15 -5.00
CA HIS A 45 -4.22 -12.83 -4.97
C HIS A 45 -4.53 -13.27 -3.54
N PHE A 46 -5.46 -12.58 -2.88
CA PHE A 46 -5.93 -12.97 -1.55
C PHE A 46 -6.69 -14.30 -1.62
N LYS A 47 -6.31 -15.27 -0.80
CA LYS A 47 -7.08 -16.52 -0.67
C LYS A 47 -8.36 -16.28 0.12
N GLN A 48 -9.33 -17.18 -0.04
CA GLN A 48 -10.55 -17.14 0.74
C GLN A 48 -10.22 -17.27 2.24
N GLY A 49 -10.69 -16.31 3.05
CA GLY A 49 -10.44 -16.28 4.50
C GLY A 49 -9.13 -15.61 4.92
N GLU A 50 -8.28 -15.19 3.97
CA GLU A 50 -7.11 -14.37 4.34
C GLU A 50 -7.54 -12.95 4.75
N PRO A 51 -6.93 -12.40 5.81
CA PRO A 51 -7.25 -11.04 6.24
C PRO A 51 -6.81 -10.05 5.16
N LEU A 52 -7.77 -9.23 4.70
CA LEU A 52 -7.46 -8.12 3.79
C LEU A 52 -6.66 -7.08 4.56
N LEU A 53 -5.51 -6.69 4.00
CA LEU A 53 -4.63 -5.64 4.55
C LEU A 53 -5.21 -4.23 4.43
N PHE A 54 -6.47 -4.12 3.99
CA PHE A 54 -7.17 -2.87 3.73
C PHE A 54 -8.53 -2.88 4.42
N GLN A 55 -8.68 -2.02 5.41
CA GLN A 55 -9.93 -1.81 6.12
C GLN A 55 -10.80 -0.80 5.36
N PRO A 56 -12.04 -1.14 4.98
CA PRO A 56 -12.94 -0.19 4.34
C PRO A 56 -13.35 0.93 5.31
N LYS A 57 -13.40 2.16 4.81
CA LYS A 57 -13.79 3.37 5.56
C LYS A 57 -15.07 4.01 5.03
N GLY A 58 -15.41 3.81 3.76
CA GLY A 58 -16.64 4.33 3.18
C GLY A 58 -16.64 4.32 1.65
N MET A 59 -17.81 4.44 1.02
CA MET A 59 -17.90 4.57 -0.43
C MET A 59 -17.49 5.98 -0.86
N LEU A 60 -16.65 6.09 -1.89
CA LEU A 60 -16.31 7.35 -2.53
C LEU A 60 -17.13 7.60 -3.79
N GLY A 61 -17.53 6.54 -4.50
CA GLY A 61 -18.42 6.66 -5.66
C GLY A 61 -18.71 5.33 -6.33
N ASN A 62 -19.66 5.35 -7.27
CA ASN A 62 -20.02 4.20 -8.09
C ASN A 62 -20.05 4.60 -9.57
N GLY A 63 -19.69 3.69 -10.46
CA GLY A 63 -19.73 3.91 -11.90
C GLY A 63 -19.93 2.62 -12.67
N ARG A 64 -20.04 2.71 -13.99
CA ARG A 64 -20.37 1.58 -14.89
C ARG A 64 -19.51 0.33 -14.65
N PHE A 65 -18.22 0.50 -14.34
CA PHE A 65 -17.27 -0.59 -14.16
C PHE A 65 -17.00 -0.93 -12.68
N GLY A 66 -17.94 -0.58 -11.79
CA GLY A 66 -17.90 -0.91 -10.37
C GLY A 66 -17.62 0.28 -9.46
N GLN A 67 -17.32 -0.04 -8.20
CA GLN A 67 -17.36 0.90 -7.09
C GLN A 67 -15.95 1.37 -6.67
N VAL A 68 -15.86 2.60 -6.17
CA VAL A 68 -14.68 3.12 -5.48
C VAL A 68 -14.99 3.28 -4.01
N ASP A 69 -14.15 2.70 -3.16
CA ASP A 69 -14.23 2.85 -1.71
C ASP A 69 -12.92 3.38 -1.12
N LYS A 70 -13.04 4.15 -0.05
CA LYS A 70 -11.92 4.60 0.77
C LYS A 70 -11.50 3.44 1.65
N VAL A 71 -10.22 3.11 1.64
CA VAL A 71 -9.64 2.06 2.47
C VAL A 71 -8.44 2.58 3.26
N LEU A 72 -8.25 2.07 4.47
CA LEU A 72 -7.05 2.29 5.27
C LEU A 72 -6.18 1.04 5.18
N SER A 73 -4.93 1.18 4.73
CA SER A 73 -3.95 0.12 4.87
C SER A 73 -3.68 -0.12 6.35
N THR A 74 -3.83 -1.35 6.82
CA THR A 74 -3.52 -1.73 8.20
C THR A 74 -2.01 -1.78 8.46
N ILE A 75 -1.22 -1.70 7.40
CA ILE A 75 0.22 -1.85 7.44
C ILE A 75 0.90 -0.48 7.47
N GLY A 76 0.76 0.31 6.41
CA GLY A 76 1.35 1.65 6.30
C GLY A 76 0.50 2.75 6.92
N LEU A 77 -0.66 2.41 7.50
CA LEU A 77 -1.63 3.35 8.09
C LEU A 77 -2.01 4.50 7.13
N LYS A 78 -1.98 4.22 5.82
CA LYS A 78 -2.26 5.17 4.76
C LYS A 78 -3.61 4.92 4.14
N GLU A 79 -4.30 6.00 3.78
CA GLU A 79 -5.58 5.92 3.10
C GLU A 79 -5.41 5.84 1.58
N HIS A 80 -6.21 4.99 0.96
CA HIS A 80 -6.22 4.77 -0.48
C HIS A 80 -7.65 4.77 -1.03
N ALA A 81 -7.78 5.08 -2.32
CA ALA A 81 -8.99 4.81 -3.07
C ALA A 81 -8.86 3.44 -3.74
N ARG A 82 -9.71 2.50 -3.35
CA ARG A 82 -9.77 1.15 -3.94
C ARG A 82 -10.88 1.12 -4.99
N LYS A 83 -10.53 0.82 -6.24
CA LYS A 83 -11.52 0.51 -7.30
C LYS A 83 -11.81 -1.00 -7.30
N ARG A 84 -13.05 -1.37 -6.99
CA ARG A 84 -13.56 -2.74 -7.11
C ARG A 84 -14.24 -2.89 -8.46
N VAL A 85 -13.76 -3.83 -9.27
CA VAL A 85 -14.29 -4.13 -10.61
C VAL A 85 -14.94 -5.51 -10.57
N SER A 86 -16.24 -5.59 -10.82
CA SER A 86 -16.96 -6.85 -10.90
C SER A 86 -16.55 -7.58 -12.18
N ARG A 87 -16.04 -8.82 -12.05
CA ARG A 87 -15.66 -9.60 -13.25
C ARG A 87 -16.86 -9.89 -14.14
N ILE A 88 -18.00 -10.14 -13.52
CA ILE A 88 -19.24 -10.48 -14.23
C ILE A 88 -19.76 -9.24 -14.96
N GLU A 89 -19.86 -8.10 -14.30
CA GLU A 89 -20.45 -6.90 -14.93
C GLU A 89 -19.50 -6.24 -15.94
N ALA A 90 -18.19 -6.27 -15.68
CA ALA A 90 -17.21 -5.61 -16.55
C ALA A 90 -16.81 -6.47 -17.77
N PHE A 91 -16.95 -7.81 -17.70
CA PHE A 91 -16.45 -8.72 -18.73
C PHE A 91 -17.47 -9.79 -19.17
N ARG A 92 -18.78 -9.58 -18.91
CA ARG A 92 -19.87 -10.55 -19.15
C ARG A 92 -19.84 -11.21 -20.54
N ASP A 93 -19.53 -10.41 -21.58
CA ASP A 93 -19.53 -10.84 -22.99
C ASP A 93 -18.12 -10.84 -23.62
N LEU A 94 -17.12 -10.50 -22.82
CA LEU A 94 -15.80 -10.15 -23.30
C LEU A 94 -14.84 -11.27 -22.90
N GLY A 95 -14.44 -12.06 -23.90
CA GLY A 95 -13.57 -13.22 -23.71
C GLY A 95 -12.20 -12.89 -23.11
N LYS A 96 -11.32 -13.89 -23.06
CA LYS A 96 -9.97 -13.81 -22.43
C LYS A 96 -9.14 -12.59 -22.87
N GLU A 97 -9.39 -12.04 -24.05
CA GLU A 97 -8.63 -10.92 -24.61
C GLU A 97 -8.86 -9.59 -23.87
N HIS A 98 -10.10 -9.27 -23.49
CA HIS A 98 -10.37 -8.04 -22.73
C HIS A 98 -9.80 -8.10 -21.31
N MET A 99 -9.78 -9.30 -20.71
CA MET A 99 -9.11 -9.51 -19.44
C MET A 99 -7.59 -9.27 -19.57
N LYS A 100 -6.96 -9.74 -20.65
CA LYS A 100 -5.53 -9.46 -20.91
C LYS A 100 -5.28 -7.96 -21.08
N GLN A 101 -6.12 -7.27 -21.85
CA GLN A 101 -6.00 -5.81 -22.02
C GLN A 101 -6.18 -5.06 -20.70
N PHE A 102 -7.13 -5.50 -19.85
CA PHE A 102 -7.32 -4.95 -18.51
C PHE A 102 -6.07 -5.12 -17.64
N VAL A 103 -5.49 -6.32 -17.61
CA VAL A 103 -4.25 -6.60 -16.87
C VAL A 103 -3.09 -5.77 -17.42
N ALA A 104 -2.95 -5.66 -18.74
CA ALA A 104 -1.92 -4.84 -19.38
C ALA A 104 -2.06 -3.35 -19.02
N GLY A 105 -3.29 -2.83 -18.98
CA GLY A 105 -3.58 -1.48 -18.52
C GLY A 105 -3.15 -1.24 -17.07
N ILE A 106 -3.42 -2.18 -16.16
CA ILE A 106 -2.94 -2.07 -14.77
C ILE A 106 -1.41 -2.09 -14.72
N GLN A 107 -0.76 -2.92 -15.52
CA GLN A 107 0.71 -2.96 -15.59
C GLN A 107 1.31 -1.64 -16.09
N LEU A 108 0.62 -0.94 -17.00
CA LEU A 108 1.00 0.39 -17.44
C LEU A 108 0.85 1.43 -16.31
N LEU A 109 -0.30 1.44 -15.63
CA LEU A 109 -0.56 2.34 -14.50
C LEU A 109 0.47 2.20 -13.38
N LYS A 110 0.92 0.97 -13.08
CA LYS A 110 1.98 0.69 -12.09
C LYS A 110 3.33 1.36 -12.42
N ARG A 111 3.62 1.58 -13.70
CA ARG A 111 4.88 2.18 -14.17
C ARG A 111 4.82 3.70 -14.24
N LEU A 112 3.62 4.28 -14.29
CA LEU A 112 3.46 5.73 -14.36
C LEU A 112 3.75 6.37 -13.00
N LYS A 113 4.81 7.18 -12.95
CA LYS A 113 5.18 7.99 -11.78
C LYS A 113 5.35 9.43 -12.22
N HIS A 114 4.32 10.23 -11.97
CA HIS A 114 4.33 11.64 -12.32
C HIS A 114 3.48 12.43 -11.31
N HIS A 115 3.88 13.67 -11.01
CA HIS A 115 3.21 14.50 -9.99
C HIS A 115 1.72 14.72 -10.29
N ASN A 116 1.36 14.88 -11.56
CA ASN A 116 -0.02 15.11 -12.02
C ASN A 116 -0.79 13.83 -12.37
N VAL A 117 -0.26 12.65 -12.04
CA VAL A 117 -0.89 11.36 -12.32
C VAL A 117 -1.16 10.65 -11.01
N VAL A 118 -2.34 10.04 -10.89
CA VAL A 118 -2.71 9.27 -9.70
C VAL A 118 -1.74 8.10 -9.54
N GLY A 119 -1.09 8.03 -8.38
CA GLY A 119 -0.19 6.94 -8.04
C GLY A 119 -0.93 5.62 -7.88
N PHE A 120 -0.45 4.58 -8.57
CA PHE A 120 -0.94 3.22 -8.40
C PHE A 120 -0.07 2.49 -7.36
N VAL A 121 -0.72 1.77 -6.44
CA VAL A 121 -0.10 0.94 -5.39
C VAL A 121 -0.49 -0.50 -5.63
#